data_AF-A0A3C1ZDG6-F1
#
_entry.id   AF-A0A3C1ZDG6-F1
#
_cell.length_a   1.000
_cell.length_b   1.000
_cell.length_c   1.000
_cell.angle_alpha   90.00
_cell.angle_beta   90.00
_cell.angle_gamma   90.00
#
_symmetry.space_group_name_H-M   'P 1'
#
loop_
_entity.id
_entity.type
_entity.pdbx_description
1 polymer ?
#
loop_
_entity_poly.entity_id
_entity_poly.type
_entity_poly.pdbx_seq_one_letter_code
_entity_poly.pdbx_strand_id
1 'polypeptide(L)'
;MINFLRLKQVINYGWKHSGTISKNEGFSAGKRIAIFFDILRCFNKYKMWSNQYVKEKFYSLSKQERSEIGARYREKGIVRDRWQRDFQENQRFLEKYSSLKWDRVPLRQKKIKAYQQRYGMGEGCLIEHDVHLNRQHYLEGTISIGNHVTLAKHVFIDYSGEVILENGVKIANGVIIESHHRDIDAYNRGLDVNIPTSI
;
A
#
# COMPACT_ATOMS: atom_id res chain seq x y z
N MET A 1 3.41 12.99 9.33
CA MET A 1 4.60 12.57 10.07
C MET A 1 5.55 11.86 9.11
N ILE A 2 6.78 12.34 8.91
CA ILE A 2 7.76 11.69 8.03
C ILE A 2 8.32 10.49 8.78
N ASN A 3 8.15 9.28 8.24
CA ASN A 3 8.76 8.08 8.81
C ASN A 3 10.29 8.18 8.68
N PHE A 4 11.00 8.11 9.80
CA PHE A 4 12.47 8.21 9.86
C PHE A 4 13.17 7.23 8.90
N LEU A 5 12.62 6.02 8.74
CA LEU A 5 13.15 5.02 7.82
C LEU A 5 13.08 5.48 6.36
N ARG A 6 11.98 6.12 5.97
CA ARG A 6 11.82 6.67 4.61
C ARG A 6 12.79 7.83 4.36
N LEU A 7 12.99 8.70 5.35
CA LEU A 7 13.98 9.78 5.24
C LEU A 7 15.40 9.21 5.05
N LYS A 8 15.78 8.19 5.84
CA LYS A 8 17.07 7.49 5.69
C LYS A 8 17.23 6.88 4.29
N GLN A 9 16.19 6.25 3.76
CA GLN A 9 16.21 5.72 2.39
C GLN A 9 16.41 6.83 1.36
N VAL A 10 15.67 7.93 1.46
CA VAL A 10 15.79 9.06 0.53
C VAL A 10 17.17 9.71 0.60
N ILE A 11 17.79 9.79 1.80
CA ILE A 11 19.16 10.27 1.95
C ILE A 11 20.13 9.33 1.22
N ASN A 12 20.07 8.03 1.49
CA ASN A 12 20.99 7.04 0.90
C ASN A 12 20.86 6.99 -0.63
N TYR A 13 19.63 6.80 -1.12
CA TYR A 13 19.38 6.73 -2.56
C TYR A 13 19.51 8.09 -3.25
N GLY A 14 19.16 9.17 -2.57
CA GLY A 14 19.34 10.53 -3.07
C GLY A 14 20.81 10.85 -3.34
N TRP A 15 21.70 10.46 -2.44
CA TRP A 15 23.14 10.63 -2.63
C TRP A 15 23.70 9.78 -3.77
N LYS A 16 23.23 8.53 -3.90
CA LYS A 16 23.59 7.64 -5.01
C LYS A 16 23.13 8.22 -6.36
N HIS A 17 21.88 8.67 -6.42
CA HIS A 17 21.28 9.22 -7.63
C HIS A 17 21.87 10.58 -8.03
N SER A 18 22.17 11.47 -7.07
CA SER A 18 22.87 12.72 -7.38
C SER A 18 24.26 12.45 -7.97
N GLY A 19 24.97 11.46 -7.44
CA GLY A 19 26.26 11.01 -7.99
C GLY A 19 26.13 10.44 -9.40
N THR A 20 25.07 9.67 -9.67
CA THR A 20 24.80 9.11 -11.00
C THR A 20 24.51 10.22 -12.01
N ILE A 21 23.63 11.17 -11.67
CA ILE A 21 23.34 12.34 -12.52
C ILE A 21 24.61 13.15 -12.78
N SER A 22 25.39 13.43 -11.75
CA SER A 22 26.62 14.22 -11.89
C SER A 22 27.63 13.58 -12.83
N LYS A 23 27.77 12.25 -12.79
CA LYS A 23 28.65 11.52 -13.70
C LYS A 23 28.13 11.54 -15.14
N ASN A 24 26.84 11.28 -15.33
CA ASN A 24 26.25 11.17 -16.67
C ASN A 24 26.21 12.52 -17.40
N GLU A 25 25.96 13.61 -16.67
CA GLU A 25 25.81 14.97 -17.23
C GLU A 25 27.12 15.78 -17.18
N GLY A 26 28.22 15.20 -16.68
CA GLY A 26 29.51 15.89 -16.58
C GLY A 26 29.52 17.05 -15.57
N PHE A 27 28.67 17.02 -14.54
CA PHE A 27 28.57 18.09 -13.56
C PHE A 27 29.67 18.06 -12.50
N SER A 28 30.05 19.24 -11.99
CA SER A 28 31.02 19.39 -10.90
C SER A 28 30.50 18.86 -9.56
N ALA A 29 31.42 18.61 -8.62
CA ALA A 29 31.08 18.16 -7.27
C ALA A 29 30.12 19.10 -6.53
N GLY A 30 30.24 20.42 -6.72
CA GLY A 30 29.32 21.40 -6.14
C GLY A 30 27.89 21.23 -6.66
N LYS A 31 27.73 20.98 -7.96
CA LYS A 31 26.42 20.74 -8.58
C LYS A 31 25.80 19.42 -8.13
N ARG A 32 26.61 18.37 -7.90
CA ARG A 32 26.15 17.12 -7.27
C ARG A 32 25.51 17.37 -5.90
N ILE A 33 26.16 18.15 -5.06
CA ILE A 33 25.65 18.50 -3.72
C ILE A 33 24.34 19.29 -3.85
N ALA A 34 24.27 20.27 -4.75
CA ALA A 34 23.05 21.01 -5.02
C ALA A 34 21.89 20.10 -5.48
N ILE A 35 22.15 19.15 -6.38
CA ILE A 35 21.15 18.15 -6.82
C ILE A 35 20.71 17.27 -5.65
N PHE A 36 21.62 16.85 -4.78
CA PHE A 36 21.27 16.06 -3.60
C PHE A 36 20.29 16.81 -2.68
N PHE A 37 20.58 18.07 -2.34
CA PHE A 37 19.66 18.88 -1.55
C PHE A 37 18.33 19.15 -2.27
N ASP A 38 18.36 19.31 -3.59
CA ASP A 38 17.15 19.49 -4.38
C ASP A 38 16.26 18.22 -4.38
N ILE A 39 16.85 17.03 -4.42
CA ILE A 39 16.13 15.75 -4.23
C ILE A 39 15.44 15.73 -2.87
N LEU A 40 16.14 16.09 -1.78
CA LEU A 40 15.54 16.12 -0.44
C LEU A 40 14.38 17.12 -0.36
N ARG A 41 14.57 18.30 -0.95
CA ARG A 41 13.52 19.33 -1.04
C ARG A 41 12.31 18.84 -1.84
N CYS A 42 12.52 18.17 -2.96
CA CYS A 42 11.46 17.61 -3.79
C CYS A 42 10.73 16.46 -3.10
N PHE A 43 11.43 15.62 -2.33
CA PHE A 43 10.79 14.61 -1.50
C PHE A 43 9.87 15.25 -0.44
N ASN A 44 10.32 16.31 0.22
CA ASN A 44 9.50 16.98 1.21
C ASN A 44 8.29 17.71 0.58
N LYS A 45 8.53 18.51 -0.48
CA LYS A 45 7.52 19.36 -1.12
C LYS A 45 6.53 18.57 -1.97
N TYR A 46 7.03 17.63 -2.77
CA TYR A 46 6.26 16.92 -3.80
C TYR A 46 6.09 15.43 -3.52
N LYS A 47 6.59 14.90 -2.38
CA LYS A 47 6.57 13.45 -2.08
C LYS A 47 7.22 12.57 -3.16
N MET A 48 8.11 13.20 -3.93
CA MET A 48 8.83 12.61 -5.06
C MET A 48 10.08 11.87 -4.56
N TRP A 49 10.18 10.58 -4.90
CA TRP A 49 11.36 9.78 -4.59
C TRP A 49 12.52 10.10 -5.56
N SER A 50 13.73 9.79 -5.12
CA SER A 50 14.93 10.11 -5.90
C SER A 50 14.98 9.39 -7.26
N ASN A 51 14.42 8.18 -7.38
CA ASN A 51 14.29 7.49 -8.67
C ASN A 51 13.30 8.20 -9.62
N GLN A 52 12.19 8.74 -9.10
CA GLN A 52 11.23 9.53 -9.86
C GLN A 52 11.87 10.84 -10.33
N TYR A 53 12.63 11.49 -9.44
CA TYR A 53 13.40 12.70 -9.77
C TYR A 53 14.38 12.46 -10.93
N VAL A 54 15.10 11.32 -10.92
CA VAL A 54 16.01 10.92 -12.00
C VAL A 54 15.24 10.64 -13.28
N LYS A 55 14.17 9.83 -13.20
CA LYS A 55 13.36 9.43 -14.36
C LYS A 55 12.82 10.64 -15.13
N GLU A 56 12.32 11.64 -14.42
CA GLU A 56 11.76 12.87 -15.00
C GLU A 56 12.83 13.90 -15.39
N LYS A 57 14.13 13.58 -15.23
CA LYS A 57 15.25 14.51 -15.37
C LYS A 57 14.98 15.87 -14.67
N PHE A 58 14.40 15.81 -13.48
CA PHE A 58 13.80 16.96 -12.80
C PHE A 58 14.77 18.12 -12.51
N TYR A 59 16.07 17.83 -12.49
CA TYR A 59 17.17 18.79 -12.34
C TYR A 59 17.37 19.69 -13.58
N SER A 60 16.87 19.29 -14.75
CA SER A 60 17.01 20.01 -16.03
C SER A 60 15.79 20.84 -16.41
N LEU A 61 14.67 20.63 -15.72
CA LEU A 61 13.39 21.24 -16.05
C LEU A 61 13.27 22.68 -15.54
N SER A 62 12.47 23.48 -16.25
CA SER A 62 12.11 24.84 -15.84
C SER A 62 11.28 24.86 -14.56
N LYS A 63 11.15 26.02 -13.93
CA LYS A 63 10.36 26.18 -12.69
C LYS A 63 8.89 25.81 -12.89
N GLN A 64 8.33 26.11 -14.06
CA GLN A 64 6.92 25.82 -14.38
C GLN A 64 6.69 24.32 -14.53
N GLU A 65 7.46 23.64 -15.38
CA GLU A 65 7.36 22.19 -15.60
C GLU A 65 7.54 21.41 -14.29
N ARG A 66 8.49 21.86 -13.45
CA ARG A 66 8.72 21.27 -12.12
C ARG A 66 7.51 21.44 -11.20
N SER A 67 6.78 22.54 -11.32
CA SER A 67 5.57 22.76 -10.52
C SER A 67 4.46 21.80 -10.95
N GLU A 68 4.24 21.66 -12.25
CA GLU A 68 3.21 20.80 -12.82
C GLU A 68 3.47 19.32 -12.53
N ILE A 69 4.67 18.82 -12.85
CA ILE A 69 5.06 17.44 -12.56
C ILE A 69 5.08 17.20 -11.05
N GLY A 70 5.62 18.15 -10.27
CA GLY A 70 5.67 18.08 -8.82
C GLY A 70 4.28 17.97 -8.18
N ALA A 71 3.27 18.68 -8.70
CA ALA A 71 1.89 18.58 -8.23
C ALA A 71 1.33 17.16 -8.42
N ARG A 72 1.50 16.57 -9.62
CA ARG A 72 1.07 15.18 -9.90
C ARG A 72 1.72 14.16 -8.95
N TYR A 73 3.02 14.30 -8.69
CA TYR A 73 3.71 13.41 -7.74
C TYR A 73 3.26 13.61 -6.30
N ARG A 74 2.90 14.85 -5.93
CA ARG A 74 2.38 15.15 -4.59
C ARG A 74 1.07 14.42 -4.35
N GLU A 75 0.15 14.47 -5.31
CA GLU A 75 -1.13 13.75 -5.24
C GLU A 75 -0.91 12.24 -5.10
N LYS A 76 -0.13 11.64 -6.00
CA LYS A 76 0.24 10.21 -5.93
C LYS A 76 0.92 9.85 -4.61
N GLY A 77 1.79 10.73 -4.11
CA GLY A 77 2.49 10.55 -2.85
C GLY A 77 1.57 10.59 -1.63
N ILE A 78 0.54 11.44 -1.64
CA ILE A 78 -0.49 11.48 -0.58
C ILE A 78 -1.28 10.17 -0.56
N VAL A 79 -1.71 9.69 -1.73
CA VAL A 79 -2.44 8.41 -1.86
C VAL A 79 -1.59 7.25 -1.35
N ARG A 80 -0.33 7.14 -1.83
CA ARG A 80 0.62 6.12 -1.37
C ARG A 80 0.84 6.17 0.15
N ASP A 81 1.00 7.37 0.71
CA ASP A 81 1.24 7.53 2.15
C ASP A 81 0.02 7.16 2.99
N ARG A 82 -1.20 7.41 2.48
CA ARG A 82 -2.45 6.94 3.08
C ARG A 82 -2.53 5.41 3.02
N TRP A 83 -2.31 4.84 1.84
CA TRP A 83 -2.34 3.39 1.64
C TRP A 83 -1.34 2.67 2.55
N GLN A 84 -0.08 3.15 2.64
CA GLN A 84 0.91 2.49 3.49
C GLN A 84 0.53 2.54 4.97
N ARG A 85 -0.10 3.64 5.42
CA ARG A 85 -0.58 3.74 6.79
C ARG A 85 -1.70 2.73 7.04
N ASP A 86 -2.70 2.72 6.16
CA ASP A 86 -3.83 1.79 6.23
C ASP A 86 -3.36 0.32 6.21
N PHE A 87 -2.42 -0.03 5.33
CA PHE A 87 -1.79 -1.35 5.28
C PHE A 87 -1.12 -1.71 6.61
N GLN A 88 -0.31 -0.82 7.18
CA GLN A 88 0.37 -1.06 8.45
C GLN A 88 -0.61 -1.19 9.63
N GLU A 89 -1.65 -0.37 9.65
CA GLU A 89 -2.73 -0.45 10.64
C GLU A 89 -3.51 -1.77 10.50
N ASN A 90 -3.77 -2.20 9.27
CA ASN A 90 -4.41 -3.49 8.97
C ASN A 90 -3.55 -4.67 9.44
N GLN A 91 -2.24 -4.66 9.15
CA GLN A 91 -1.34 -5.72 9.61
C GLN A 91 -1.33 -5.85 11.13
N ARG A 92 -1.21 -4.74 11.86
CA ARG A 92 -1.29 -4.75 13.33
C ARG A 92 -2.65 -5.24 13.85
N PHE A 93 -3.72 -4.90 13.15
CA PHE A 93 -5.06 -5.39 13.48
C PHE A 93 -5.14 -6.92 13.32
N LEU A 94 -4.67 -7.46 12.20
CA LEU A 94 -4.66 -8.89 11.92
C LEU A 94 -3.75 -9.66 12.89
N GLU A 95 -2.51 -9.19 13.10
CA GLU A 95 -1.58 -9.77 14.09
C GLU A 95 -2.23 -9.91 15.48
N LYS A 96 -3.02 -8.90 15.87
CA LYS A 96 -3.74 -8.93 17.14
C LYS A 96 -4.90 -9.94 17.08
N TYR A 97 -5.86 -9.75 16.19
CA TYR A 97 -7.18 -10.39 16.26
C TYR A 97 -7.29 -11.73 15.53
N SER A 98 -6.33 -12.08 14.67
CA SER A 98 -6.32 -13.36 13.97
C SER A 98 -5.71 -14.48 14.81
N SER A 99 -5.06 -14.20 15.94
CA SER A 99 -4.52 -15.25 16.82
C SER A 99 -5.61 -16.10 17.50
N LEU A 100 -5.30 -17.39 17.72
CA LEU A 100 -6.18 -18.38 18.39
C LEU A 100 -6.69 -17.92 19.76
N LYS A 101 -5.92 -17.06 20.45
CA LYS A 101 -6.31 -16.45 21.74
C LYS A 101 -7.69 -15.80 21.67
N TRP A 102 -8.02 -15.14 20.56
CA TRP A 102 -9.27 -14.37 20.42
C TRP A 102 -10.49 -15.23 20.10
N ASP A 103 -10.33 -16.53 19.88
CA ASP A 103 -11.45 -17.44 19.64
C ASP A 103 -12.13 -17.91 20.94
N ARG A 104 -11.56 -17.61 22.11
CA ARG A 104 -12.17 -17.86 23.42
C ARG A 104 -13.47 -17.04 23.56
N VAL A 105 -14.53 -17.65 24.10
CA VAL A 105 -15.90 -17.09 24.14
C VAL A 105 -15.98 -15.58 24.51
N PRO A 106 -15.39 -15.08 25.62
CA PRO A 106 -15.51 -13.66 25.95
C PRO A 106 -14.70 -12.73 25.04
N LEU A 107 -13.66 -13.23 24.39
CA LEU A 107 -12.80 -12.47 23.47
C LEU A 107 -13.35 -12.51 22.04
N ARG A 108 -14.04 -13.58 21.65
CA ARG A 108 -14.64 -13.76 20.33
C ARG A 108 -15.60 -12.63 19.99
N GLN A 109 -16.46 -12.26 20.93
CA GLN A 109 -17.39 -11.14 20.74
C GLN A 109 -16.67 -9.80 20.54
N LYS A 110 -15.55 -9.58 21.25
CA LYS A 110 -14.72 -8.38 21.06
C LYS A 110 -14.03 -8.38 19.70
N LYS A 111 -13.56 -9.54 19.24
CA LYS A 111 -12.98 -9.73 17.90
C LYS A 111 -14.01 -9.45 16.81
N ILE A 112 -15.21 -10.02 16.90
CA ILE A 112 -16.29 -9.78 15.93
C ILE A 112 -16.58 -8.28 15.84
N LYS A 113 -16.79 -7.58 16.96
CA LYS A 113 -17.00 -6.12 16.96
C LYS A 113 -15.84 -5.34 16.34
N ALA A 114 -14.60 -5.75 16.58
CA ALA A 114 -13.43 -5.12 15.99
C ALA A 114 -13.41 -5.30 14.45
N TYR A 115 -13.77 -6.49 13.95
CA TYR A 115 -13.92 -6.76 12.51
C TYR A 115 -15.08 -5.95 11.91
N GLN A 116 -16.22 -5.85 12.59
CA GLN A 116 -17.35 -5.00 12.18
C GLN A 116 -16.94 -3.55 12.03
N GLN A 117 -16.21 -3.00 13.00
CA GLN A 117 -15.72 -1.62 12.93
C GLN A 117 -14.68 -1.42 11.82
N ARG A 118 -13.79 -2.40 11.60
CA ARG A 118 -12.68 -2.26 10.65
C ARG A 118 -13.11 -2.43 9.19
N TYR A 119 -14.00 -3.39 8.93
CA TYR A 119 -14.39 -3.82 7.58
C TYR A 119 -15.88 -3.59 7.26
N GLY A 120 -16.63 -2.91 8.13
CA GLY A 120 -18.06 -2.67 7.91
C GLY A 120 -18.91 -3.94 7.89
N MET A 121 -18.47 -4.99 8.57
CA MET A 121 -19.16 -6.28 8.57
C MET A 121 -20.52 -6.21 9.28
N GLY A 122 -21.51 -6.93 8.73
CA GLY A 122 -22.86 -7.04 9.27
C GLY A 122 -22.97 -7.78 10.61
N GLU A 123 -24.19 -7.93 11.10
CA GLU A 123 -24.51 -8.58 12.37
C GLU A 123 -24.47 -10.10 12.30
N GLY A 124 -24.29 -10.76 13.45
CA GLY A 124 -24.35 -12.23 13.54
C GLY A 124 -23.23 -12.98 12.82
N CYS A 125 -22.18 -12.29 12.40
CA CYS A 125 -21.04 -12.90 11.72
C CYS A 125 -20.11 -13.67 12.66
N LEU A 126 -19.40 -14.65 12.12
CA LEU A 126 -18.41 -15.47 12.83
C LEU A 126 -17.06 -15.38 12.11
N ILE A 127 -16.01 -15.07 12.87
CA ILE A 127 -14.63 -15.00 12.38
C ILE A 127 -13.75 -15.89 13.25
N GLU A 128 -13.25 -16.98 12.69
CA GLU A 128 -12.31 -17.88 13.37
C GLU A 128 -10.86 -17.35 13.32
N HIS A 129 -9.93 -18.03 13.99
CA HIS A 129 -8.52 -17.67 13.97
C HIS A 129 -7.90 -17.82 12.58
N ASP A 130 -6.81 -17.08 12.37
CA ASP A 130 -6.04 -17.05 11.14
C ASP A 130 -6.84 -16.62 9.90
N VAL A 131 -7.88 -15.82 10.11
CA VAL A 131 -8.58 -15.11 9.03
C VAL A 131 -7.83 -13.83 8.70
N HIS A 132 -7.48 -13.65 7.44
CA HIS A 132 -6.67 -12.54 6.94
C HIS A 132 -7.43 -11.80 5.84
N LEU A 133 -7.96 -10.61 6.17
CA LEU A 133 -8.54 -9.70 5.20
C LEU A 133 -7.50 -8.63 4.89
N ASN A 134 -6.89 -8.67 3.71
CA ASN A 134 -5.83 -7.74 3.36
C ASN A 134 -6.05 -7.09 2.00
N ARG A 135 -5.63 -5.82 1.89
CA ARG A 135 -5.54 -5.10 0.62
C ARG A 135 -4.08 -4.95 0.25
N GLN A 136 -3.66 -5.58 -0.83
CA GLN A 136 -2.28 -5.58 -1.29
C GLN A 136 -2.11 -4.66 -2.52
N HIS A 137 -0.90 -4.61 -3.05
CA HIS A 137 -0.58 -4.03 -4.37
C HIS A 137 -0.87 -2.54 -4.61
N TYR A 138 -1.06 -1.71 -3.58
CA TYR A 138 -1.39 -0.28 -3.74
C TYR A 138 -2.66 -0.03 -4.59
N LEU A 139 -3.61 -0.96 -4.57
CA LEU A 139 -4.89 -0.84 -5.26
C LEU A 139 -5.98 -0.29 -4.34
N GLU A 140 -6.99 0.36 -4.92
CA GLU A 140 -8.13 0.98 -4.21
C GLU A 140 -9.27 -0.01 -3.97
N GLY A 141 -8.93 -1.28 -3.73
CA GLY A 141 -9.93 -2.32 -3.53
C GLY A 141 -10.81 -2.11 -2.29
N THR A 142 -11.97 -2.75 -2.32
CA THR A 142 -13.08 -2.62 -1.38
C THR A 142 -13.57 -4.00 -0.95
N ILE A 143 -14.07 -4.08 0.28
CA ILE A 143 -14.72 -5.28 0.79
C ILE A 143 -16.03 -4.89 1.47
N SER A 144 -17.10 -5.62 1.15
CA SER A 144 -18.41 -5.51 1.79
C SER A 144 -18.79 -6.87 2.35
N ILE A 145 -19.21 -6.91 3.62
CA ILE A 145 -19.54 -8.16 4.31
C ILE A 145 -20.92 -8.02 4.96
N GLY A 146 -21.88 -8.81 4.47
CA GLY A 146 -23.27 -8.85 4.95
C GLY A 146 -23.44 -9.46 6.34
N ASN A 147 -24.68 -9.75 6.69
CA ASN A 147 -25.07 -10.36 7.97
C ASN A 147 -24.86 -11.87 7.94
N HIS A 148 -24.63 -12.48 9.10
CA HIS A 148 -24.51 -13.93 9.28
C HIS A 148 -23.45 -14.60 8.40
N VAL A 149 -22.41 -13.85 8.03
CA VAL A 149 -21.26 -14.38 7.29
C VAL A 149 -20.35 -15.16 8.23
N THR A 150 -19.88 -16.32 7.79
CA THR A 150 -18.87 -17.10 8.50
C THR A 150 -17.58 -17.15 7.70
N LEU A 151 -16.49 -16.68 8.28
CA LEU A 151 -15.13 -16.92 7.80
C LEU A 151 -14.48 -17.96 8.72
N ALA A 152 -14.34 -19.18 8.22
CA ALA A 152 -13.66 -20.27 8.92
C ALA A 152 -12.15 -19.99 9.03
N LYS A 153 -11.45 -20.80 9.83
CA LYS A 153 -10.02 -20.63 10.06
C LYS A 153 -9.19 -20.68 8.78
N HIS A 154 -8.03 -20.03 8.79
CA HIS A 154 -7.07 -20.01 7.68
C HIS A 154 -7.62 -19.40 6.36
N VAL A 155 -8.73 -18.66 6.42
CA VAL A 155 -9.27 -17.95 5.26
C VAL A 155 -8.41 -16.72 4.97
N PHE A 156 -8.01 -16.57 3.72
CA PHE A 156 -7.31 -15.39 3.24
C PHE A 156 -8.12 -14.73 2.12
N ILE A 157 -8.41 -13.44 2.28
CA ILE A 157 -9.09 -12.64 1.27
C ILE A 157 -8.21 -11.43 0.95
N ASP A 158 -7.68 -11.45 -0.26
CA ASP A 158 -7.08 -10.28 -0.88
C ASP A 158 -8.16 -9.46 -1.59
N TYR A 159 -8.57 -8.36 -0.97
CA TYR A 159 -9.54 -7.41 -1.50
C TYR A 159 -8.85 -6.23 -2.20
N SER A 160 -7.79 -6.48 -2.98
CA SER A 160 -7.16 -5.44 -3.83
C SER A 160 -8.03 -5.00 -5.01
N GLY A 161 -8.98 -5.82 -5.45
CA GLY A 161 -10.15 -5.41 -6.22
C GLY A 161 -11.38 -5.30 -5.32
N GLU A 162 -12.52 -5.78 -5.77
CA GLU A 162 -13.77 -5.74 -5.01
C GLU A 162 -14.15 -7.15 -4.54
N VAL A 163 -14.57 -7.26 -3.27
CA VAL A 163 -15.12 -8.49 -2.71
C VAL A 163 -16.45 -8.18 -2.03
N ILE A 164 -17.52 -8.87 -2.43
CA ILE A 164 -18.84 -8.74 -1.82
C ILE A 164 -19.26 -10.09 -1.24
N LEU A 165 -19.28 -10.19 0.09
CA LEU A 165 -19.83 -11.35 0.79
C LEU A 165 -21.27 -11.05 1.20
N GLU A 166 -22.23 -11.67 0.52
CA GLU A 166 -23.66 -11.51 0.83
C GLU A 166 -24.06 -12.14 2.18
N ASN A 167 -25.32 -11.90 2.58
CA ASN A 167 -25.86 -12.43 3.82
C ASN A 167 -25.81 -13.97 3.84
N GLY A 168 -25.35 -14.55 4.95
CA GLY A 168 -25.33 -16.00 5.16
C GLY A 168 -24.22 -16.75 4.42
N VAL A 169 -23.32 -16.04 3.71
CA VAL A 169 -22.16 -16.65 3.04
C VAL A 169 -21.25 -17.33 4.06
N LYS A 170 -20.81 -18.56 3.74
CA LYS A 170 -19.87 -19.33 4.57
C LYS A 170 -18.65 -19.66 3.76
N ILE A 171 -17.51 -19.10 4.13
CA ILE A 171 -16.22 -19.37 3.52
C ILE A 171 -15.54 -20.49 4.31
N ALA A 172 -15.24 -21.59 3.63
CA ALA A 172 -14.67 -22.78 4.24
C ALA A 172 -13.22 -22.58 4.67
N ASN A 173 -12.75 -23.46 5.54
CA ASN A 173 -11.39 -23.44 6.08
C ASN A 173 -10.34 -23.46 4.96
N GLY A 174 -9.37 -22.56 5.03
CA GLY A 174 -8.23 -22.52 4.11
C GLY A 174 -8.52 -21.91 2.74
N VAL A 175 -9.73 -21.38 2.51
CA VAL A 175 -10.06 -20.74 1.23
C VAL A 175 -9.27 -19.46 1.05
N ILE A 176 -8.71 -19.31 -0.16
CA ILE A 176 -7.98 -18.14 -0.63
C ILE A 176 -8.85 -17.47 -1.70
N ILE A 177 -9.16 -16.18 -1.51
CA ILE A 177 -9.86 -15.35 -2.49
C ILE A 177 -8.92 -14.22 -2.91
N GLU A 178 -8.63 -14.12 -4.20
CA GLU A 178 -7.84 -13.04 -4.78
C GLU A 178 -8.69 -12.25 -5.76
N SER A 179 -9.09 -11.03 -5.38
CA SER A 179 -9.91 -10.13 -6.21
C SER A 179 -9.09 -9.33 -7.23
N HIS A 180 -7.97 -9.87 -7.67
CA HIS A 180 -7.13 -9.25 -8.69
C HIS A 180 -6.38 -10.35 -9.43
N HIS A 181 -5.91 -10.05 -10.64
CA HIS A 181 -5.00 -10.92 -11.37
C HIS A 181 -3.82 -10.11 -11.89
N ARG A 182 -2.71 -10.81 -12.14
CA ARG A 182 -1.54 -10.17 -12.75
C ARG A 182 -1.75 -10.02 -14.26
N ASP A 183 -1.38 -8.88 -14.80
CA ASP A 183 -1.25 -8.70 -16.25
C ASP A 183 -0.06 -9.52 -16.75
N ILE A 184 -0.36 -10.59 -17.48
CA ILE A 184 0.64 -11.54 -18.00
C ILE A 184 1.56 -10.86 -19.03
N ASP A 185 1.03 -9.99 -19.88
CA ASP A 185 1.82 -9.30 -20.91
C ASP A 185 2.74 -8.23 -20.31
N ALA A 186 2.29 -7.53 -19.27
CA ALA A 186 3.15 -6.66 -18.48
C ALA A 186 4.24 -7.45 -17.73
N TYR A 187 3.87 -8.58 -17.12
CA TYR A 187 4.80 -9.45 -16.40
C TYR A 187 5.91 -10.00 -17.29
N ASN A 188 5.57 -10.46 -18.49
CA ASN A 188 6.54 -10.93 -19.48
C ASN A 188 7.52 -9.82 -19.93
N ARG A 189 7.14 -8.55 -19.75
CA ARG A 189 8.00 -7.38 -19.98
C ARG A 189 8.76 -6.93 -18.73
N GLY A 190 8.71 -7.70 -17.64
CA GLY A 190 9.36 -7.40 -16.36
C GLY A 190 8.64 -6.36 -15.50
N LEU A 191 7.34 -6.11 -15.75
CA LEU A 191 6.52 -5.19 -14.96
C LEU A 191 5.58 -5.98 -14.05
N ASP A 192 5.45 -5.56 -12.78
CA ASP A 192 4.49 -6.16 -11.85
C ASP A 192 3.22 -5.30 -11.79
N VAL A 193 2.24 -5.64 -12.63
CA VAL A 193 0.97 -4.93 -12.77
C VAL A 193 -0.17 -5.85 -12.34
N ASN A 194 -0.94 -5.41 -11.34
CA ASN A 194 -2.12 -6.11 -10.85
C ASN A 194 -3.38 -5.40 -11.34
N ILE A 195 -4.30 -6.16 -11.90
CA ILE A 195 -5.58 -5.72 -12.44
C ILE A 195 -6.67 -6.10 -11.44
N PRO A 196 -7.35 -5.12 -10.81
CA PRO A 196 -8.44 -5.41 -9.88
C PRO A 196 -9.64 -6.03 -10.61
N THR A 197 -10.30 -6.98 -9.96
CA THR A 197 -11.54 -7.63 -10.41
C THR A 197 -12.58 -7.59 -9.29
N SER A 198 -13.84 -7.93 -9.59
CA SER A 198 -14.90 -8.05 -8.60
C SER A 198 -15.25 -9.52 -8.39
N ILE A 199 -15.40 -9.94 -7.13
CA ILE A 199 -15.76 -11.30 -6.72
C ILE A 199 -16.95 -11.24 -5.76
#